data_AF-X0ZSP5-F1
#
_entry.id   AF-X0ZSP5-F1
#
_cell.length_a   1.000
_cell.length_b   1.000
_cell.length_c   1.000
_cell.angle_alpha   90.00
_cell.angle_beta   90.00
_cell.angle_gamma   90.00
#
_symmetry.space_group_name_H-M   'P 1'
#
loop_
_entity.id
_entity.type
_entity.pdbx_description
1 polymer ?
#
loop_
_entity_poly.entity_id
_entity_poly.type
_entity_poly.pdbx_seq_one_letter_code
_entity_poly.pdbx_strand_id
1 'polypeptide(L)'
;GNDNPYACLWTLMTAKLFAREDGTSPLIGFNLANSVNNETIEVTAYIRKEFGFEDVVRIEHHILETWKSIVRQPYDRRDELMELAKKVKNLSAKHEGANVDVDEKRDHPTDILEYFMTKEDIEEAGIWEALRINLLDRYEAKNSGCMHKPKSFPGTFPDTSVIILPTRFLVVLGTTVDLTTTK
;
A
#
# COMPACT_ATOMS: atom_id res chain seq x y z
N GLY A 1 -6.92 -7.35 7.08
CA GLY A 1 -6.28 -8.36 6.22
C GLY A 1 -6.13 -9.66 6.98
N ASN A 2 -5.58 -10.68 6.36
CA ASN A 2 -5.21 -11.93 7.03
C ASN A 2 -3.95 -11.70 7.87
N ASP A 3 -3.90 -12.26 9.07
CA ASP A 3 -2.89 -11.92 10.09
C ASP A 3 -1.91 -13.06 10.41
N ASN A 4 -2.09 -14.23 9.81
CA ASN A 4 -1.22 -15.38 10.03
C ASN A 4 -1.15 -16.32 8.80
N PRO A 5 -0.14 -17.19 8.70
CA PRO A 5 0.04 -18.07 7.54
C PRO A 5 -1.12 -19.05 7.27
N TYR A 6 -1.80 -19.54 8.30
CA TYR A 6 -2.92 -20.48 8.12
C TYR A 6 -4.15 -19.79 7.54
N ALA A 7 -4.44 -18.57 7.99
CA ALA A 7 -5.46 -17.74 7.37
C ALA A 7 -5.10 -17.45 5.91
N CYS A 8 -3.82 -17.19 5.61
CA CYS A 8 -3.36 -16.95 4.24
C CYS A 8 -3.50 -18.19 3.36
N LEU A 9 -3.14 -19.37 3.88
CA LEU A 9 -3.36 -20.66 3.23
C LEU A 9 -4.83 -20.85 2.87
N TRP A 10 -5.74 -20.61 3.81
CA TRP A 10 -7.18 -20.75 3.58
C TRP A 10 -7.68 -19.86 2.44
N THR A 11 -7.30 -18.58 2.45
CA THR A 11 -7.68 -17.62 1.40
C THR A 11 -7.11 -18.01 0.04
N LEU A 12 -5.83 -18.38 -0.04
CA LEU A 12 -5.18 -18.77 -1.28
C LEU A 12 -5.73 -20.09 -1.84
N MET A 13 -6.03 -21.05 -0.97
CA MET A 13 -6.66 -22.31 -1.36
C MET A 13 -8.06 -22.07 -1.94
N THR A 14 -8.84 -21.17 -1.33
CA THR A 14 -10.17 -20.80 -1.84
C THR A 14 -10.04 -20.05 -3.17
N ALA A 15 -9.08 -19.13 -3.30
CA ALA A 15 -8.77 -18.47 -4.56
C ALA A 15 -8.36 -19.47 -5.67
N LYS A 16 -7.70 -20.58 -5.31
CA LYS A 16 -7.36 -21.67 -6.23
C LYS A 16 -8.58 -22.48 -6.65
N LEU A 17 -9.50 -22.75 -5.73
CA LEU A 17 -10.75 -23.43 -6.04
C LEU A 17 -11.58 -22.69 -7.11
N PHE A 18 -11.53 -21.36 -7.12
CA PHE A 18 -12.20 -20.51 -8.11
C PHE A 18 -11.29 -20.02 -9.24
N ALA A 19 -10.07 -20.56 -9.36
CA ALA A 19 -9.19 -20.23 -10.47
C ALA A 19 -9.72 -20.83 -11.78
N ARG A 20 -9.51 -20.11 -12.88
CA ARG A 20 -9.83 -20.60 -14.21
C ARG A 20 -8.75 -21.56 -14.71
N GLU A 21 -9.07 -22.34 -15.74
CA GLU A 21 -8.13 -23.25 -16.39
C GLU A 21 -6.91 -22.54 -16.99
N ASP A 22 -7.05 -21.26 -17.35
CA ASP A 22 -5.96 -20.40 -17.83
C ASP A 22 -5.01 -19.89 -16.71
N GLY A 23 -5.26 -20.28 -15.45
CA GLY A 23 -4.46 -19.90 -14.29
C GLY A 23 -4.85 -18.57 -13.65
N THR A 24 -5.80 -17.81 -14.23
CA THR A 24 -6.28 -16.56 -13.63
C THR A 24 -7.14 -16.81 -12.39
N SER A 25 -7.15 -15.86 -11.44
CA SER A 25 -7.92 -15.95 -10.20
C SER A 25 -8.73 -14.66 -9.98
N PRO A 26 -9.92 -14.75 -9.34
CA PRO A 26 -10.64 -13.55 -8.90
C PRO A 26 -9.90 -12.77 -7.81
N LEU A 27 -8.91 -13.36 -7.15
CA LEU A 27 -8.03 -12.68 -6.19
C LEU A 27 -6.81 -12.11 -6.93
N ILE A 28 -6.74 -10.78 -7.08
CA ILE A 28 -5.59 -10.10 -7.71
C ILE A 28 -4.70 -9.37 -6.69
N GLY A 29 -5.30 -8.81 -5.64
CA GLY A 29 -4.60 -8.13 -4.56
C GLY A 29 -4.92 -8.81 -3.24
N PHE A 30 -3.89 -9.19 -2.49
CA PHE A 30 -4.02 -9.88 -1.22
C PHE A 30 -3.45 -9.03 -0.09
N ASN A 31 -4.35 -8.33 0.59
CA ASN A 31 -4.03 -7.37 1.63
C ASN A 31 -3.86 -8.07 3.00
N LEU A 32 -2.62 -8.11 3.50
CA LEU A 32 -2.30 -8.67 4.80
C LEU A 32 -2.55 -7.65 5.93
N ALA A 33 -2.84 -8.15 7.13
CA ALA A 33 -3.08 -7.28 8.28
C ALA A 33 -1.81 -6.53 8.70
N ASN A 34 -1.97 -5.35 9.30
CA ASN A 34 -0.84 -4.57 9.84
C ASN A 34 -0.08 -5.24 10.98
N SER A 35 -0.65 -6.29 11.57
CA SER A 35 -0.04 -7.10 12.61
C SER A 35 0.96 -8.15 12.09
N VAL A 36 1.00 -8.44 10.79
CA VAL A 36 1.92 -9.46 10.25
C VAL A 36 3.37 -9.01 10.36
N ASN A 37 4.30 -9.94 10.55
CA ASN A 37 5.74 -9.69 10.47
C ASN A 37 6.30 -10.16 9.11
N ASN A 38 7.60 -9.94 8.86
CA ASN A 38 8.25 -10.36 7.62
C ASN A 38 8.17 -11.87 7.38
N GLU A 39 8.36 -12.67 8.42
CA GLU A 39 8.26 -14.14 8.34
C GLU A 39 6.87 -14.57 7.83
N THR A 40 5.80 -13.96 8.34
CA THR A 40 4.43 -14.24 7.88
C THR A 40 4.27 -13.91 6.40
N ILE A 41 4.85 -12.81 5.93
CA ILE A 41 4.83 -12.43 4.51
C ILE A 41 5.64 -13.42 3.67
N GLU A 42 6.84 -13.84 4.11
CA GLU A 42 7.68 -14.82 3.42
C GLU A 42 6.98 -16.19 3.30
N VAL A 43 6.36 -16.67 4.38
CA VAL A 43 5.58 -17.93 4.37
C VAL A 43 4.35 -17.79 3.48
N THR A 44 3.68 -16.64 3.49
CA THR A 44 2.54 -16.37 2.60
C THR A 44 2.97 -16.37 1.13
N ALA A 45 4.13 -15.79 0.82
CA ALA A 45 4.71 -15.81 -0.51
C ALA A 45 5.06 -17.22 -0.97
N TYR A 46 5.60 -18.06 -0.08
CA TYR A 46 5.83 -19.48 -0.33
C TYR A 46 4.52 -20.20 -0.67
N ILE A 47 3.50 -20.09 0.18
CA ILE A 47 2.19 -20.74 -0.06
C ILE A 47 1.58 -20.27 -1.40
N ARG A 48 1.61 -18.96 -1.66
CA ARG A 48 1.14 -18.36 -2.91
C ARG A 48 1.85 -18.96 -4.12
N LYS A 49 3.17 -19.14 -4.04
CA LYS A 49 3.97 -19.75 -5.10
C LYS A 49 3.57 -21.20 -5.35
N GLU A 50 3.36 -21.98 -4.29
CA GLU A 50 2.94 -23.40 -4.40
C GLU A 50 1.56 -23.54 -5.08
N PHE A 51 0.67 -22.56 -4.95
CA PHE A 51 -0.59 -22.52 -5.71
C PHE A 51 -0.46 -22.04 -7.16
N GLY A 52 0.74 -21.63 -7.59
CA GLY A 52 0.99 -21.06 -8.92
C GLY A 52 0.49 -19.62 -9.08
N PHE A 53 0.40 -18.87 -7.98
CA PHE A 53 -0.15 -17.51 -7.96
C PHE A 53 0.90 -16.40 -7.84
N GLU A 54 2.19 -16.72 -7.97
CA GLU A 54 3.30 -15.76 -7.80
C GLU A 54 3.11 -14.50 -8.67
N ASP A 55 2.68 -14.65 -9.92
CA ASP A 55 2.47 -13.54 -10.86
C ASP A 55 1.02 -13.03 -10.93
N VAL A 56 0.07 -13.71 -10.29
CA VAL A 56 -1.38 -13.42 -10.37
C VAL A 56 -1.87 -12.68 -9.13
N VAL A 57 -1.47 -13.14 -7.94
CA VAL A 57 -1.91 -12.59 -6.65
C VAL A 57 -0.80 -11.70 -6.09
N ARG A 58 -0.99 -10.39 -6.13
CA ARG A 58 -0.05 -9.43 -5.53
C ARG A 58 -0.23 -9.39 -4.03
N ILE A 59 0.85 -9.56 -3.26
CA ILE A 59 0.80 -9.30 -1.82
C ILE A 59 0.82 -7.78 -1.62
N GLU A 60 -0.09 -7.28 -0.81
CA GLU A 60 -0.19 -5.85 -0.50
C GLU A 60 -0.03 -5.61 0.98
N HIS A 61 0.80 -4.64 1.34
CA HIS A 61 0.97 -4.25 2.73
C HIS A 61 1.26 -2.76 2.92
N HIS A 62 1.14 -2.21 4.13
CA HIS A 62 1.39 -0.79 4.40
C HIS A 62 2.85 -0.57 4.80
N ILE A 63 3.46 0.50 4.28
CA ILE A 63 4.77 1.00 4.74
C ILE A 63 4.56 2.05 5.84
N LEU A 64 3.74 3.06 5.54
CA LEU A 64 3.34 4.12 6.45
C LEU A 64 1.82 4.14 6.56
N GLU A 65 1.33 4.31 7.78
CA GLU A 65 -0.10 4.42 8.11
C GLU A 65 -0.46 5.82 8.58
N THR A 66 -1.75 6.16 8.60
CA THR A 66 -2.19 7.46 9.14
C THR A 66 -1.81 7.59 10.62
N TRP A 67 -1.38 8.78 11.03
CA TRP A 67 -0.87 9.04 12.38
C TRP A 67 -1.91 8.79 13.48
N LYS A 68 -3.17 9.19 13.26
CA LYS A 68 -4.26 8.99 14.22
C LYS A 68 -5.10 7.77 13.87
N SER A 69 -5.78 7.27 14.91
CA SER A 69 -6.82 6.23 14.83
C SER A 69 -6.37 4.88 14.25
N ILE A 70 -5.06 4.69 14.09
CA ILE A 70 -4.41 3.40 13.86
C ILE A 70 -3.77 2.92 15.16
N VAL A 71 -3.90 1.63 15.45
CA VAL A 71 -3.66 1.04 16.79
C VAL A 71 -2.17 1.04 17.19
N ARG A 72 -1.22 1.26 16.26
CA ARG A 72 0.22 1.20 16.56
C ARG A 72 0.99 2.29 15.82
N GLN A 73 1.53 3.26 16.58
CA GLN A 73 2.37 4.36 16.08
C GLN A 73 3.69 4.48 16.85
N PRO A 74 4.78 4.94 16.22
CA PRO A 74 4.89 5.21 14.79
C PRO A 74 4.82 3.91 13.98
N TYR A 75 4.12 3.94 12.85
CA TYR A 75 4.06 2.82 11.91
C TYR A 75 4.94 3.13 10.70
N ASP A 76 6.19 2.67 10.73
CA ASP A 76 7.11 2.74 9.60
C ASP A 76 7.76 1.37 9.38
N ARG A 77 7.42 0.75 8.25
CA ARG A 77 7.98 -0.53 7.82
C ARG A 77 8.82 -0.41 6.55
N ARG A 78 9.24 0.81 6.18
CA ARG A 78 9.90 1.07 4.89
C ARG A 78 11.13 0.19 4.68
N ASP A 79 12.13 0.30 5.56
CA ASP A 79 13.42 -0.37 5.36
C ASP A 79 13.27 -1.89 5.31
N GLU A 80 12.45 -2.44 6.21
CA GLU A 80 12.25 -3.88 6.27
C GLU A 80 11.45 -4.44 5.08
N LEU A 81 10.47 -3.70 4.55
CA LEU A 81 9.73 -4.11 3.35
C LEU A 81 10.56 -3.93 2.08
N MET A 82 11.49 -2.97 2.04
CA MET A 82 12.47 -2.85 0.96
C MET A 82 13.44 -4.04 0.91
N GLU A 83 13.90 -4.53 2.06
CA GLU A 83 14.70 -5.76 2.11
C GLU A 83 13.88 -7.00 1.72
N LEU A 84 12.61 -7.03 2.13
CA LEU A 84 11.70 -8.12 1.79
C LEU A 84 11.39 -8.19 0.29
N ALA A 85 11.24 -7.04 -0.37
CA ALA A 85 10.97 -6.94 -1.81
C ALA A 85 12.08 -7.56 -2.67
N LYS A 86 13.31 -7.67 -2.17
CA LYS A 86 14.41 -8.37 -2.84
C LYS A 86 14.20 -9.88 -2.92
N LYS A 87 13.38 -10.44 -2.03
CA LYS A 87 13.14 -11.89 -1.89
C LYS A 87 11.74 -12.30 -2.33
N VAL A 88 10.75 -11.45 -2.06
CA VAL A 88 9.33 -11.71 -2.33
C VAL A 88 8.91 -10.99 -3.60
N LYS A 89 8.62 -11.76 -4.65
CA LYS A 89 8.10 -11.20 -5.92
C LYS A 89 6.67 -10.69 -5.77
N ASN A 90 6.26 -9.80 -6.68
CA ASN A 90 4.90 -9.28 -6.77
C ASN A 90 4.37 -8.83 -5.39
N LEU A 91 5.17 -7.97 -4.75
CA LEU A 91 4.91 -7.34 -3.46
C LEU A 91 4.71 -5.86 -3.70
N SER A 92 3.64 -5.31 -3.15
CA SER A 92 3.37 -3.88 -3.20
C SER A 92 3.17 -3.30 -1.81
N ALA A 93 3.54 -2.04 -1.71
CA ALA A 93 3.38 -1.27 -0.49
C ALA A 93 2.42 -0.11 -0.67
N LYS A 94 1.66 0.19 0.39
CA LYS A 94 0.74 1.31 0.50
C LYS A 94 1.27 2.35 1.46
N HIS A 95 0.99 3.60 1.14
CA HIS A 95 1.25 4.74 1.99
C HIS A 95 -0.09 5.41 2.27
N GLU A 96 -0.48 5.45 3.55
CA GLU A 96 -1.70 6.12 4.01
C GLU A 96 -1.36 7.36 4.86
N GLY A 97 -0.19 7.38 5.50
CA GLY A 97 0.35 8.56 6.21
C GLY A 97 1.49 9.26 5.48
N ALA A 98 1.96 10.35 6.08
CA ALA A 98 3.22 11.00 5.73
C ALA A 98 4.41 10.28 6.39
N ASN A 99 5.64 10.76 6.12
CA ASN A 99 6.80 10.34 6.91
C ASN A 99 6.56 10.66 8.39
N VAL A 100 6.98 9.78 9.29
CA VAL A 100 6.75 9.90 10.74
C VAL A 100 7.17 11.27 11.28
N ASP A 101 8.34 11.76 10.86
CA ASP A 101 8.91 13.03 11.32
C ASP A 101 8.16 14.28 10.79
N VAL A 102 7.30 14.10 9.79
CA VAL A 102 6.42 15.11 9.23
C VAL A 102 5.04 15.00 9.86
N ASP A 103 4.41 13.83 9.80
CA ASP A 103 3.03 13.59 10.23
C ASP A 103 2.85 13.94 11.72
N GLU A 104 3.76 13.48 12.58
CA GLU A 104 3.73 13.75 14.02
C GLU A 104 3.70 15.24 14.37
N LYS A 105 4.28 16.09 13.52
CA LYS A 105 4.45 17.52 13.75
C LYS A 105 3.38 18.37 13.08
N ARG A 106 2.47 17.78 12.30
CA ARG A 106 1.36 18.51 11.71
C ARG A 106 0.38 18.93 12.80
N ASP A 107 -0.12 20.17 12.72
CA ASP A 107 -1.21 20.64 13.59
C ASP A 107 -2.46 19.77 13.40
N HIS A 108 -2.68 19.30 12.17
CA HIS A 108 -3.72 18.38 11.77
C HIS A 108 -3.09 17.14 11.10
N PRO A 109 -2.57 16.19 11.89
CA PRO A 109 -1.92 15.00 11.36
C PRO A 109 -2.95 14.07 10.70
N THR A 110 -2.50 13.15 9.85
CA THR A 110 -3.39 12.24 9.13
C THR A 110 -4.21 11.38 10.08
N ASP A 111 -5.50 11.19 9.78
CA ASP A 111 -6.40 10.32 10.53
C ASP A 111 -7.20 9.43 9.58
N ILE A 112 -7.18 8.11 9.80
CA ILE A 112 -7.93 7.18 8.95
C ILE A 112 -9.45 7.42 9.00
N LEU A 113 -9.96 8.01 10.08
CA LEU A 113 -11.39 8.27 10.22
C LEU A 113 -11.89 9.35 9.25
N GLU A 114 -11.00 10.23 8.79
CA GLU A 114 -11.34 11.33 7.87
C GLU A 114 -11.68 10.82 6.47
N TYR A 115 -11.33 9.58 6.13
CA TYR A 115 -11.71 8.95 4.86
C TYR A 115 -13.21 8.73 4.73
N PHE A 116 -13.92 8.68 5.86
CA PHE A 116 -15.34 8.45 5.91
C PHE A 116 -16.15 9.75 6.03
N MET A 117 -15.47 10.90 6.09
CA MET A 117 -16.14 12.20 6.13
C MET A 117 -16.75 12.55 4.76
N THR A 118 -17.89 13.22 4.79
CA THR A 118 -18.45 13.82 3.58
C THR A 118 -17.70 15.09 3.23
N LYS A 119 -17.87 15.57 2.00
CA LYS A 119 -17.28 16.83 1.57
C LYS A 119 -17.84 18.00 2.42
N GLU A 120 -19.12 17.98 2.69
CA GLU A 120 -19.82 18.98 3.49
C GLU A 120 -19.25 19.04 4.91
N ASP A 121 -19.05 17.89 5.56
CA ASP A 121 -18.44 17.82 6.89
C ASP A 121 -17.01 18.38 6.91
N ILE A 122 -16.23 18.12 5.86
CA ILE A 122 -14.85 18.64 5.71
C ILE A 122 -14.85 20.16 5.57
N GLU A 123 -15.76 20.71 4.76
CA GLU A 123 -15.90 22.15 4.56
C GLU A 123 -16.38 22.85 5.84
N GLU A 124 -17.38 22.28 6.53
CA GLU A 124 -17.90 22.82 7.80
C GLU A 124 -16.84 22.78 8.92
N ALA A 125 -16.05 21.71 8.99
CA ALA A 125 -14.95 21.59 9.93
C ALA A 125 -13.76 22.52 9.59
N GLY A 126 -13.72 23.10 8.39
CA GLY A 126 -12.65 24.00 7.95
C GLY A 126 -11.29 23.31 7.75
N ILE A 127 -11.27 21.99 7.58
CA ILE A 127 -10.04 21.17 7.50
C ILE A 127 -9.57 20.87 6.08
N TRP A 128 -10.24 21.43 5.05
CA TRP A 128 -9.93 21.17 3.64
C TRP A 128 -8.44 21.36 3.32
N GLU A 129 -7.85 22.47 3.76
CA GLU A 129 -6.45 22.77 3.49
C GLU A 129 -5.49 21.82 4.22
N ALA A 130 -5.85 21.38 5.42
CA ALA A 130 -5.08 20.38 6.16
C ALA A 130 -5.10 19.02 5.44
N LEU A 131 -6.26 18.56 4.97
CA LEU A 131 -6.36 17.32 4.19
C LEU A 131 -5.57 17.39 2.88
N ARG A 132 -5.58 18.56 2.22
CA ARG A 132 -4.79 18.81 1.02
C ARG A 132 -3.28 18.71 1.31
N ILE A 133 -2.81 19.26 2.43
CA ILE A 133 -1.41 19.16 2.87
C ILE A 133 -1.06 17.71 3.19
N ASN A 134 -1.89 17.01 3.95
CA ASN A 134 -1.73 15.60 4.29
C ASN A 134 -1.60 14.72 3.04
N LEU A 135 -2.40 14.98 2.01
CA LEU A 135 -2.29 14.31 0.72
C LEU A 135 -0.93 14.55 0.04
N LEU A 136 -0.43 15.79 0.05
CA LEU A 136 0.89 16.10 -0.52
C LEU A 136 2.02 15.41 0.25
N ASP A 137 1.97 15.42 1.58
CA ASP A 137 2.99 14.78 2.41
C ASP A 137 3.03 13.26 2.20
N ARG A 138 1.87 12.63 1.98
CA ARG A 138 1.79 11.21 1.59
C ARG A 138 2.50 10.97 0.25
N TYR A 139 2.32 11.85 -0.73
CA TYR A 139 3.02 11.74 -2.01
C TYR A 139 4.53 11.89 -1.82
N GLU A 140 4.99 12.81 -0.99
CA GLU A 140 6.42 12.95 -0.64
C GLU A 140 6.95 11.69 0.07
N ALA A 141 6.19 11.14 1.01
CA ALA A 141 6.55 9.90 1.70
C ALA A 141 6.70 8.72 0.73
N LYS A 142 5.76 8.59 -0.22
CA LYS A 142 5.85 7.62 -1.32
C LYS A 142 7.10 7.85 -2.18
N ASN A 143 7.38 9.09 -2.58
CA ASN A 143 8.53 9.42 -3.43
C ASN A 143 9.86 9.17 -2.73
N SER A 144 9.95 9.43 -1.42
CA SER A 144 11.15 9.17 -0.63
C SER A 144 11.50 7.68 -0.55
N GLY A 145 10.49 6.80 -0.48
CA GLY A 145 10.68 5.35 -0.54
C GLY A 145 11.14 4.84 -1.92
N CYS A 146 10.77 5.54 -3.00
CA CYS A 146 11.22 5.23 -4.36
C CYS A 146 12.65 5.73 -4.68
N MET A 147 13.29 6.51 -3.80
CA MET A 147 14.58 7.16 -4.06
C MET A 147 15.83 6.32 -3.74
N HIS A 148 15.72 4.98 -3.58
CA HIS A 148 16.87 4.13 -3.89
C HIS A 148 17.10 4.19 -5.41
N LYS A 149 17.81 5.24 -5.85
CA LYS A 149 18.00 5.62 -7.25
C LYS A 149 18.34 4.38 -8.09
N PRO A 150 17.49 3.93 -9.03
CA PRO A 150 17.98 3.10 -10.11
C PRO A 150 19.08 3.91 -10.83
N LYS A 151 20.19 3.25 -11.15
CA LYS A 151 21.23 3.86 -12.00
C LYS A 151 20.53 4.43 -13.23
N SER A 152 20.76 5.73 -13.48
CA SER A 152 20.17 6.53 -14.55
C SER A 152 19.83 5.72 -15.80
N PHE A 153 18.53 5.49 -16.04
CA PHE A 153 18.05 5.08 -17.36
C PHE A 153 18.01 6.32 -18.25
N PRO A 154 18.64 6.31 -19.44
CA PRO A 154 18.58 7.42 -20.37
C PRO A 154 17.26 7.29 -21.14
N GLY A 155 16.20 7.85 -20.57
CA GLY A 155 14.88 7.86 -21.18
C GLY A 155 14.04 8.89 -20.46
N THR A 156 13.58 9.87 -21.22
CA THR A 156 12.61 10.90 -20.83
C THR A 156 11.64 10.41 -19.76
N PHE A 157 11.58 11.13 -18.64
CA PHE A 157 10.53 11.01 -17.64
C PHE A 157 9.18 10.90 -18.35
N PRO A 158 8.40 9.81 -18.18
CA PRO A 158 7.02 9.86 -18.58
C PRO A 158 6.32 10.78 -17.58
N ASP A 159 5.65 11.76 -18.15
CA ASP A 159 4.80 12.74 -17.48
C ASP A 159 4.07 12.16 -16.26
N THR A 160 4.07 12.95 -15.19
CA THR A 160 3.26 12.75 -13.99
C THR A 160 1.80 12.65 -14.42
N SER A 161 1.33 11.43 -14.66
CA SER A 161 -0.04 11.14 -15.05
C SER A 161 -0.90 11.20 -13.80
N VAL A 162 -1.42 12.39 -13.55
CA VAL A 162 -2.69 12.57 -12.86
C VAL A 162 -3.74 11.87 -13.73
N ILE A 163 -4.07 10.61 -13.41
CA ILE A 163 -5.22 9.93 -14.00
C ILE A 163 -6.48 10.49 -13.31
N ILE A 164 -7.04 11.56 -13.87
CA ILE A 164 -8.44 11.94 -13.66
C ILE A 164 -9.24 11.18 -14.73
N LEU A 165 -9.92 10.10 -14.33
CA LEU A 165 -10.94 9.49 -15.19
C LEU A 165 -12.24 10.30 -15.09
N PRO A 166 -12.92 10.56 -16.22
CA PRO A 166 -14.19 11.26 -16.21
C PRO A 166 -15.26 10.33 -15.62
N THR A 167 -16.11 10.91 -14.77
CA THR A 167 -17.29 10.32 -14.11
C THR A 167 -17.04 9.26 -13.03
N ARG A 168 -17.33 9.69 -11.78
CA ARG A 168 -17.44 8.90 -10.53
C ARG A 168 -16.16 8.18 -10.09
N PHE A 169 -15.25 8.87 -9.39
CA PHE A 169 -14.50 8.37 -8.23
C PHE A 169 -13.74 9.57 -7.63
N LEU A 170 -14.04 9.96 -6.39
CA LEU A 170 -13.30 10.96 -5.63
C LEU A 170 -13.07 10.42 -4.23
N VAL A 171 -11.99 9.66 -4.07
CA VAL A 171 -10.98 9.67 -2.99
C VAL A 171 -9.85 8.79 -3.53
N VAL A 172 -8.63 9.32 -3.64
CA VAL A 172 -7.44 8.52 -3.94
C VAL A 172 -7.13 7.70 -2.69
N LEU A 173 -7.85 6.58 -2.54
CA LEU A 173 -7.68 5.58 -1.49
C LEU A 173 -6.38 4.83 -1.77
N GLY A 174 -5.35 5.09 -0.94
CA GLY A 174 -4.06 4.39 -0.93
C GLY A 174 -3.21 4.59 -2.18
N THR A 175 -2.06 5.26 -2.04
CA THR A 175 -1.05 5.22 -3.11
C THR A 175 -0.23 3.93 -3.00
N THR A 176 -0.50 2.98 -3.88
CA THR A 176 0.28 1.73 -3.98
C THR A 176 1.55 1.98 -4.81
N VAL A 177 2.65 1.32 -4.42
CA VAL A 177 3.93 1.25 -5.17
C VAL A 177 4.29 -0.22 -5.36
N ASP A 178 4.63 -0.60 -6.59
CA ASP A 178 5.23 -1.91 -6.88
C ASP A 178 6.72 -1.85 -6.52
N LEU A 179 7.10 -2.60 -5.48
CA LEU A 179 8.48 -2.61 -4.96
C LEU A 179 9.41 -3.50 -5.79
N THR A 180 8.90 -4.24 -6.78
CA THR A 180 9.70 -5.22 -7.55
C THR A 180 10.25 -4.68 -8.86
N THR A 181 9.86 -3.45 -9.24
CA THR A 181 10.34 -2.76 -10.45
C THR A 181 11.67 -2.02 -10.26
N THR A 182 12.23 -1.98 -9.05
CA THR A 182 13.56 -1.41 -8.77
C THR A 182 14.65 -2.43 -9.09
N LYS A 183 15.11 -2.47 -10.34
CA LYS A 183 16.38 -3.09 -10.75
C LYS A 183 17.31 -2.06 -11.35
#